data_AF-A0A098EY19-F1
#
_entry.id   AF-A0A098EY19-F1
#
_cell.length_a   1.000
_cell.length_b   1.000
_cell.length_c   1.000
_cell.angle_alpha   90.00
_cell.angle_beta   90.00
_cell.angle_gamma   90.00
#
_symmetry.space_group_name_H-M   'P 1'
#
loop_
_entity.id
_entity.type
_entity.pdbx_description
1 polymer ?
#
loop_
_entity_poly.entity_id
_entity_poly.type
_entity_poly.pdbx_seq_one_letter_code
_entity_poly.pdbx_strand_id
1 'polypeptide(L)' 'MENKKEIRYCENCQKETEHLALEDSLEIEYHCSICGQNTEVYKSYF' A
#
# COMPACT_ATOMS: atom_id res chain seq x y z
N MET A 1 -6.88 13.03 -4.75
CA MET A 1 -6.49 11.64 -4.43
C MET A 1 -5.49 11.22 -5.49
N GLU A 2 -4.22 11.18 -5.13
CA GLU A 2 -3.15 10.70 -6.01
C GLU A 2 -3.00 9.19 -5.79
N ASN A 3 -3.33 8.39 -6.80
CA ASN A 3 -3.16 6.95 -6.74
C ASN A 3 -1.77 6.62 -7.28
N LYS A 4 -0.87 6.16 -6.41
CA LYS A 4 0.50 5.86 -6.79
C LYS A 4 0.70 4.36 -6.84
N LYS A 5 1.31 3.85 -7.90
CA LYS A 5 1.71 2.44 -8.00
C LYS A 5 3.13 2.30 -7.49
N GLU A 6 3.37 1.37 -6.59
CA GLU A 6 4.70 1.07 -6.09
C GLU A 6 4.94 -0.44 -5.93
N ILE A 7 6.19 -0.87 -6.11
CA ILE A 7 6.56 -2.26 -5.87
C ILE A 7 6.85 -2.42 -4.38
N ARG A 8 6.14 -3.35 -3.74
CA ARG A 8 6.37 -3.74 -2.33
C ARG A 8 6.38 -5.25 -2.17
N TYR A 9 7.09 -5.70 -1.15
CA TYR A 9 6.99 -7.09 -0.72
C TYR A 9 5.61 -7.31 -0.08
N CYS A 10 4.85 -8.23 -0.65
CA CYS A 10 3.58 -8.66 -0.06
C CYS A 10 3.84 -9.89 0.81
N GLU A 11 3.57 -9.79 2.11
CA GLU A 11 3.75 -10.91 3.05
C GLU A 11 2.89 -12.13 2.67
N ASN A 12 1.72 -11.90 2.07
CA ASN A 12 0.82 -12.96 1.62
C ASN A 12 1.31 -13.62 0.31
N CYS A 13 1.82 -12.85 -0.65
CA CYS A 13 2.37 -13.41 -1.89
C CYS A 13 3.80 -13.94 -1.73
N GLN A 14 4.47 -13.59 -0.62
CA GLN A 14 5.88 -13.87 -0.31
C GLN A 14 6.85 -13.45 -1.43
N LYS A 15 6.51 -12.36 -2.11
CA LYS A 15 7.29 -11.80 -3.21
C LYS A 15 6.98 -10.32 -3.41
N GLU A 16 7.83 -9.67 -4.18
CA GLU A 16 7.60 -8.30 -4.62
C GLU A 16 6.45 -8.26 -5.63
N THR A 17 5.47 -7.41 -5.35
CA THR A 17 4.28 -7.22 -6.18
C THR A 17 3.97 -5.74 -6.34
N GLU A 18 3.22 -5.38 -7.39
CA GLU A 18 2.69 -4.03 -7.54
C GLU A 18 1.59 -3.80 -6.49
N HIS A 19 1.72 -2.73 -5.72
CA HIS A 19 0.72 -2.24 -4.78
C HIS A 19 0.19 -0.88 -5.25
N LEU A 20 -1.12 -0.70 -5.12
CA LEU A 20 -1.77 0.60 -5.28
C LEU A 20 -1.76 1.32 -3.93
N ALA A 21 -0.97 2.39 -3.83
CA ALA A 21 -0.96 3.30 -2.71
C ALA A 21 -2.07 4.34 -2.87
N LEU A 22 -3.01 4.34 -1.92
CA LEU A 22 -4.03 5.36 -1.74
C LEU A 22 -3.63 6.20 -0.54
N GLU A 23 -3.28 7.45 -0.79
CA GLU A 23 -2.79 8.36 0.24
C GLU A 23 -3.82 9.44 0.54
N ASP A 24 -4.18 9.53 1.82
CA ASP A 24 -5.01 10.57 2.39
C ASP A 24 -4.20 11.45 3.36
N SER A 25 -4.87 12.44 3.96
CA SER A 25 -4.21 13.38 4.88
C SER A 25 -3.75 12.72 6.19
N LEU A 26 -4.22 11.53 6.54
CA LEU A 26 -3.91 10.86 7.81
C LEU A 26 -3.16 9.53 7.62
N GLU A 27 -3.41 8.83 6.52
CA GLU A 27 -2.96 7.46 6.31
C GLU A 27 -2.61 7.17 4.85
N ILE A 28 -1.92 6.05 4.64
CA ILE A 28 -1.60 5.49 3.34
C ILE A 28 -2.02 4.02 3.33
N GLU A 29 -2.92 3.66 2.43
CA GLU A 29 -3.35 2.29 2.20
C GLU A 29 -2.63 1.68 1.00
N TYR A 30 -2.07 0.49 1.16
CA TYR A 30 -1.37 -0.24 0.11
C TYR A 30 -2.13 -1.50 -0.29
N HIS A 31 -2.75 -1.51 -1.46
CA HIS A 31 -3.46 -2.68 -1.98
C HIS A 31 -2.58 -3.49 -2.92
N CYS A 32 -2.28 -4.73 -2.56
CA CYS A 32 -1.57 -5.66 -3.45
C CYS A 32 -2.43 -5.98 -4.69
N SER A 33 -1.94 -5.67 -5.89
CA SER A 33 -2.65 -5.95 -7.15
C SER A 33 -2.76 -7.45 -7.49
N ILE A 34 -2.06 -8.32 -6.75
CA ILE A 34 -2.02 -9.77 -6.99
C ILE A 34 -3.00 -10.53 -6.08
N CYS A 35 -2.92 -10.30 -4.76
CA CYS A 35 -3.76 -11.01 -3.78
C CYS A 35 -4.87 -10.15 -3.18
N GLY A 36 -4.88 -8.84 -3.44
CA GLY A 36 -5.88 -7.91 -2.92
C GLY A 36 -5.72 -7.52 -1.45
N GLN A 37 -4.70 -8.03 -0.75
CA GLN A 37 -4.44 -7.63 0.64
C GLN A 37 -4.11 -6.13 0.72
N ASN A 38 -4.75 -5.46 1.68
CA ASN A 38 -4.50 -4.07 2.01
C ASN A 38 -3.62 -3.96 3.25
N THR A 39 -2.76 -2.94 3.28
CA THR A 39 -1.94 -2.62 4.45
C THR A 39 -2.04 -1.13 4.71
N GLU A 40 -2.47 -0.75 5.92
CA GLU A 40 -2.64 0.63 6.35
C GLU A 40 -1.41 1.14 7.08
N VAL A 41 -0.92 2.31 6.70
CA VAL A 41 0.20 3.01 7.35
C VAL A 41 -0.25 4.40 7.76
N TYR A 42 -0.34 4.64 9.06
CA TYR A 42 -0.69 5.95 9.60
C TYR A 42 0.50 6.91 9.53
N LYS A 43 0.25 8.13 9.05
CA LYS A 43 1.25 9.20 9.07
C LYS A 43 1.36 9.76 10.48
N SER A 44 2.50 9.53 11.12
CA SER A 44 2.81 10.18 12.39
C SER A 44 3.31 11.59 12.15
N TYR A 45 2.48 12.59 12.46
CA TYR A 45 2.85 14.01 12.49
C TYR A 45 3.39 14.34 13.88
N PHE A 46 4.71 14.23 14.08
CA PHE A 46 5.40 14.74 15.27
C PHE A 46 6.20 15.99 14.93
#